data_AF-A0A8S2XSQ7-F1
#
_entry.id   AF-A0A8S2XSQ7-F1
#
_cell.length_a   1.000
_cell.length_b   1.000
_cell.length_c   1.000
_cell.angle_alpha   90.00
_cell.angle_beta   90.00
_cell.angle_gamma   90.00
#
_symmetry.space_group_name_H-M   'P 1'
#
loop_
_entity.id
_entity.type
_entity.pdbx_description
1 polymer ?
#
loop_
_entity_poly.entity_id
_entity_poly.type
_entity_poly.pdbx_seq_one_letter_code
_entity_poly.pdbx_strand_id
1 'polypeptide(L)'
;MIHQLWNILYMLGLLIITYSTILVTVTVGFIGQFFYWLFLDPCGFLNRNANRKLTPANNKKDNEYYSLIIGSGFSGLGMAIKLKELGTDNFIVIERHGHVGGTWYANTYPGCACDVPSNLYSFSFEPNPNWSHYFGRQSEIGQYLEHCTDKYDIRRHIQFDTTVTKLEWIEDRHVWRVTVKSNDEEKEIYARFVMAGYGPLSNASYPIDIPGIDKFEGRMCHTAEWDKTIDFKNKRVAVVGTGASAIQTVPEIHKTGVKQLLVFQRTPGWIIPRMDRTVSNWEKRLFARFPIIQKLIRGFVYWMREATALSFTYRLPMRHALQKIVKLDLVRQVKDKELRKKVTPKYDLGCKRVLISNDWYPTLQQPNVKLVTDRIQEVKSDSIVTRDGTEHPVDIIVWSTGFKVQTFTLDIVGMNGRSLAEQWSKSFEAYRGATVPNFPNLFFLLGPNTGLGHNSVLVMIEAQIHYIAEALLYM
;
A
#
# COMPACT_ATOMS: atom_id res chain seq x y z
N MET A 1 -29.26 -33.53 13.96
CA MET A 1 -29.92 -33.01 12.75
C MET A 1 -30.57 -31.64 12.99
N ILE A 2 -31.47 -31.48 13.97
CA ILE A 2 -32.14 -30.21 14.29
C ILE A 2 -31.15 -29.07 14.62
N HIS A 3 -30.09 -29.36 15.38
CA HIS A 3 -29.09 -28.36 15.74
C HIS A 3 -28.26 -27.84 14.54
N GLN A 4 -28.03 -28.69 13.52
CA GLN A 4 -27.35 -28.30 12.29
C GLN A 4 -28.26 -27.44 11.40
N LEU A 5 -29.54 -27.80 11.30
CA LEU A 5 -30.56 -27.00 10.59
C LEU A 5 -30.72 -25.60 11.23
N TRP A 6 -30.72 -25.52 12.55
CA TRP A 6 -30.80 -24.25 13.27
C TRP A 6 -29.56 -23.37 13.03
N ASN A 7 -28.36 -23.96 13.00
CA ASN A 7 -27.13 -23.25 12.65
C ASN A 7 -27.13 -22.75 11.20
N ILE A 8 -27.68 -23.52 10.26
CA ILE A 8 -27.81 -23.12 8.85
C ILE A 8 -28.79 -21.96 8.70
N LEU A 9 -29.97 -22.04 9.33
CA LEU A 9 -30.98 -20.97 9.31
C LEU A 9 -30.47 -19.70 10.00
N TYR A 10 -29.77 -19.82 11.11
CA TYR A 10 -29.15 -18.69 11.80
C TYR A 10 -28.06 -18.03 10.95
N MET A 11 -27.23 -18.81 10.26
CA MET A 11 -26.22 -18.30 9.33
C MET A 11 -26.85 -17.63 8.11
N LEU A 12 -27.94 -18.19 7.56
CA LEU A 12 -28.72 -17.58 6.47
C LEU A 12 -29.36 -16.26 6.90
N GLY A 13 -29.94 -16.19 8.10
CA GLY A 13 -30.50 -14.95 8.66
C GLY A 13 -29.43 -13.87 8.83
N LEU A 14 -28.25 -14.23 9.36
CA LEU A 14 -27.12 -13.31 9.45
C LEU A 14 -26.61 -12.85 8.08
N LEU A 15 -26.56 -13.76 7.10
CA LEU A 15 -26.21 -13.42 5.71
C LEU A 15 -27.21 -12.43 5.13
N ILE A 16 -28.52 -12.68 5.25
CA ILE A 16 -29.57 -11.79 4.74
C ILE A 16 -29.46 -10.40 5.37
N ILE A 17 -29.31 -10.30 6.69
CA ILE A 17 -29.14 -9.00 7.36
C ILE A 17 -27.87 -8.30 6.89
N THR A 18 -26.76 -9.04 6.78
CA THR A 18 -25.48 -8.50 6.30
C THR A 18 -25.59 -7.97 4.87
N TYR A 19 -26.18 -8.76 3.97
CA TYR A 19 -26.41 -8.35 2.59
C TYR A 19 -27.37 -7.17 2.51
N SER A 20 -28.41 -7.11 3.33
CA SER A 20 -29.35 -5.99 3.37
C SER A 20 -28.70 -4.71 3.88
N THR A 21 -27.88 -4.75 4.94
CA THR A 21 -27.17 -3.57 5.45
C THR A 21 -26.13 -3.09 4.44
N ILE A 22 -25.33 -4.01 3.86
CA ILE A 22 -24.41 -3.67 2.78
C ILE A 22 -25.18 -3.07 1.62
N LEU A 23 -26.29 -3.69 1.19
CA LEU A 23 -27.10 -3.21 0.08
C LEU A 23 -27.67 -1.83 0.37
N VAL A 24 -28.18 -1.53 1.57
CA VAL A 24 -28.70 -0.21 1.93
C VAL A 24 -27.59 0.83 1.99
N THR A 25 -26.47 0.56 2.68
CA THR A 25 -25.35 1.50 2.74
C THR A 25 -24.75 1.75 1.35
N VAL A 26 -24.60 0.68 0.56
CA VAL A 26 -24.14 0.76 -0.82
C VAL A 26 -25.13 1.53 -1.66
N THR A 27 -26.42 1.25 -1.58
CA THR A 27 -27.44 1.90 -2.40
C THR A 27 -27.59 3.37 -2.01
N VAL A 28 -27.70 3.70 -0.73
CA VAL A 28 -27.83 5.09 -0.25
C VAL A 28 -26.55 5.88 -0.53
N GLY A 29 -25.38 5.30 -0.25
CA GLY A 29 -24.10 5.94 -0.54
C GLY A 29 -23.86 6.10 -2.04
N PHE A 30 -24.13 5.05 -2.82
CA PHE A 30 -24.02 5.08 -4.29
C PHE A 30 -25.00 6.06 -4.90
N ILE A 31 -26.24 6.13 -4.43
CA ILE A 31 -27.21 7.16 -4.80
C ILE A 31 -26.62 8.53 -4.41
N GLY A 32 -26.19 8.74 -3.17
CA GLY A 32 -25.57 10.00 -2.74
C GLY A 32 -24.39 10.43 -3.62
N GLN A 33 -23.50 9.51 -3.95
CA GLN A 33 -22.36 9.75 -4.84
C GLN A 33 -22.78 9.91 -6.29
N PHE A 34 -23.77 9.15 -6.76
CA PHE A 34 -24.34 9.26 -8.10
C PHE A 34 -24.99 10.62 -8.28
N PHE A 35 -25.79 11.08 -7.31
CA PHE A 35 -26.39 12.42 -7.32
C PHE A 35 -25.32 13.51 -7.15
N TYR A 36 -24.32 13.31 -6.28
CA TYR A 36 -23.15 14.20 -6.21
C TYR A 36 -22.45 14.28 -7.57
N TRP A 37 -22.24 13.15 -8.24
CA TRP A 37 -21.54 13.06 -9.53
C TRP A 37 -22.42 13.43 -10.73
N LEU A 38 -23.74 13.39 -10.62
CA LEU A 38 -24.66 13.77 -11.70
C LEU A 38 -24.89 15.28 -11.68
N PHE A 39 -24.96 15.87 -10.48
CA PHE A 39 -25.32 17.28 -10.30
C PHE A 39 -24.12 18.21 -10.00
N LEU A 40 -23.02 17.72 -9.40
CA LEU A 40 -21.96 18.59 -8.89
C LEU A 40 -20.63 18.49 -9.67
N ASP A 41 -20.29 17.34 -10.26
CA ASP A 41 -19.02 17.12 -10.98
C ASP A 41 -19.07 17.52 -12.48
N PRO A 42 -20.11 17.19 -13.27
CA PRO A 42 -20.23 17.55 -14.69
C PRO A 42 -20.61 19.02 -14.89
N CYS A 43 -21.31 19.60 -13.92
CA CYS A 43 -21.75 20.99 -13.94
C CYS A 43 -20.69 21.97 -13.40
N GLY A 44 -19.49 21.52 -13.02
CA GLY A 44 -18.41 22.38 -12.54
C GLY A 44 -18.69 23.07 -11.20
N PHE A 45 -19.78 22.74 -10.50
CA PHE A 45 -20.22 23.42 -9.28
C PHE A 45 -19.26 23.26 -8.09
N LEU A 46 -18.41 22.22 -8.09
CA LEU A 46 -17.42 21.97 -7.04
C LEU A 46 -15.97 22.10 -7.46
N ASN A 47 -15.67 22.37 -8.73
CA ASN A 47 -14.34 22.85 -9.08
C ASN A 47 -14.24 24.34 -8.72
N ARG A 48 -14.34 24.65 -7.42
CA ARG A 48 -14.22 26.00 -6.84
C ARG A 48 -12.95 26.71 -7.28
N ASN A 49 -11.98 25.95 -7.79
CA ASN A 49 -10.67 26.40 -8.23
C ASN A 49 -10.42 26.18 -9.73
N ALA A 50 -11.41 25.80 -10.55
CA ALA A 50 -11.22 25.55 -12.00
C ALA A 50 -10.51 26.70 -12.73
N ASN A 51 -10.76 27.92 -12.26
CA ASN A 51 -10.20 29.16 -12.80
C ASN A 51 -9.14 29.80 -11.90
N ARG A 52 -8.81 29.20 -10.75
CA ARG A 52 -7.78 29.73 -9.85
C ARG A 52 -6.44 29.10 -10.19
N LYS A 53 -5.46 29.94 -10.46
CA LYS A 53 -4.08 29.57 -10.75
C LYS A 53 -3.18 29.99 -9.60
N LEU A 54 -2.11 29.25 -9.37
CA LEU A 54 -1.07 29.68 -8.43
C LEU A 54 -0.33 30.87 -9.06
N THR A 55 -0.17 31.93 -8.28
CA THR A 55 0.64 33.08 -8.66
C THR A 55 1.95 32.99 -7.85
N PRO A 56 3.00 32.33 -8.36
CA PRO A 56 4.25 32.22 -7.62
C PRO A 56 4.85 33.60 -7.37
N ALA A 57 5.51 33.78 -6.22
CA ALA A 57 6.17 35.04 -5.89
C ALA A 57 7.29 35.37 -6.89
N ASN A 58 7.37 36.63 -7.34
CA ASN A 58 8.34 37.10 -8.35
C ASN A 58 9.81 37.12 -7.88
N ASN A 59 10.08 36.98 -6.57
CA ASN A 59 11.44 37.06 -5.99
C ASN A 59 12.12 35.68 -5.86
N LYS A 60 12.17 34.91 -6.95
CA LYS A 60 12.83 33.60 -6.97
C LYS A 60 14.36 33.77 -7.03
N LYS A 61 15.10 33.19 -6.07
CA LYS A 61 16.56 33.03 -6.15
C LYS A 61 16.91 31.77 -6.94
N ASP A 62 18.10 31.73 -7.53
CA ASP A 62 18.63 30.52 -8.17
C ASP A 62 18.62 29.33 -7.18
N ASN A 63 18.24 28.14 -7.65
CA ASN A 63 18.09 26.89 -6.87
C ASN A 63 16.95 26.83 -5.83
N GLU A 64 16.02 27.80 -5.84
CA GLU A 64 14.78 27.74 -5.04
C GLU A 64 13.62 27.23 -5.90
N TYR A 65 12.82 26.28 -5.40
CA TYR A 65 11.59 25.80 -6.03
C TYR A 65 10.37 26.32 -5.27
N TYR A 66 9.26 26.54 -5.97
CA TYR A 66 8.01 26.87 -5.29
C TYR A 66 7.49 25.65 -4.50
N SER A 67 7.55 24.46 -5.11
CA SER A 67 7.20 23.20 -4.43
C SER A 67 8.23 22.10 -4.70
N LEU A 68 8.54 21.32 -3.67
CA LEU A 68 9.32 20.10 -3.79
C LEU A 68 8.45 18.91 -3.35
N ILE A 69 8.41 17.88 -4.18
CA ILE A 69 7.68 16.65 -3.91
C ILE A 69 8.71 15.54 -3.67
N ILE A 70 8.55 14.77 -2.60
CA ILE A 70 9.41 13.63 -2.30
C ILE A 70 8.70 12.34 -2.71
N GLY A 71 9.27 11.62 -3.68
CA GLY A 71 8.78 10.35 -4.22
C GLY A 71 7.84 10.50 -5.42
N SER A 72 7.88 9.51 -6.32
CA SER A 72 7.12 9.47 -7.58
C SER A 72 6.12 8.28 -7.64
N GLY A 73 5.58 7.90 -6.48
CA GLY A 73 4.41 7.01 -6.40
C GLY A 73 3.09 7.75 -6.68
N PHE A 74 1.95 7.09 -6.43
CA PHE A 74 0.62 7.71 -6.56
C PHE A 74 0.50 9.08 -5.86
N SER A 75 1.03 9.19 -4.64
CA SER A 75 1.04 10.46 -3.88
C SER A 75 1.74 11.58 -4.63
N GLY A 76 3.01 11.38 -4.98
CA GLY A 76 3.82 12.43 -5.60
C GLY A 76 3.38 12.76 -7.02
N LEU A 77 3.06 11.75 -7.83
CA LEU A 77 2.56 11.96 -9.19
C LEU A 77 1.21 12.68 -9.18
N GLY A 78 0.28 12.28 -8.30
CA GLY A 78 -1.00 12.97 -8.16
C GLY A 78 -0.84 14.43 -7.75
N MET A 79 0.10 14.72 -6.84
CA MET A 79 0.40 16.10 -6.43
C MET A 79 1.03 16.91 -7.57
N ALA A 80 1.99 16.34 -8.32
CA ALA A 80 2.62 17.00 -9.45
C ALA A 80 1.61 17.33 -10.56
N ILE A 81 0.72 16.38 -10.89
CA ILE A 81 -0.39 16.60 -11.82
C ILE A 81 -1.29 17.74 -11.33
N LYS A 82 -1.62 17.77 -10.04
CA LYS A 82 -2.42 18.85 -9.46
C LYS A 82 -1.72 20.21 -9.57
N LEU A 83 -0.41 20.29 -9.31
CA LEU A 83 0.34 21.55 -9.47
C LEU A 83 0.32 22.05 -10.93
N LYS A 84 0.45 21.14 -11.90
CA LYS A 84 0.29 21.46 -13.33
C LYS A 84 -1.10 21.99 -13.65
N GLU A 85 -2.15 21.37 -13.11
CA GLU A 85 -3.53 21.85 -13.26
C GLU A 85 -3.73 23.25 -12.65
N LEU A 86 -3.06 23.54 -11.54
CA LEU A 86 -3.00 24.86 -10.92
C LEU A 86 -2.13 25.87 -11.69
N GLY A 87 -1.53 25.47 -12.81
CA GLY A 87 -0.78 26.32 -13.75
C GLY A 87 0.63 26.67 -13.31
N THR A 88 1.26 25.86 -12.46
CA THR A 88 2.68 26.04 -12.12
C THR A 88 3.52 24.87 -12.64
N ASP A 89 4.65 25.21 -13.26
CA ASP A 89 5.74 24.29 -13.60
C ASP A 89 6.93 24.44 -12.63
N ASN A 90 6.81 25.34 -11.63
CA ASN A 90 7.88 25.64 -10.68
C ASN A 90 7.91 24.65 -9.51
N PHE A 91 8.07 23.37 -9.84
CA PHE A 91 8.24 22.31 -8.86
C PHE A 91 9.25 21.28 -9.33
N ILE A 92 9.77 20.53 -8.36
CA ILE A 92 10.65 19.38 -8.59
C ILE A 92 10.11 18.17 -7.82
N VAL A 93 10.23 16.99 -8.42
CA VAL A 93 9.97 15.70 -7.77
C VAL A 93 11.31 15.01 -7.57
N ILE A 94 11.65 14.66 -6.33
CA ILE A 94 12.88 13.92 -6.01
C ILE A 94 12.52 12.44 -5.83
N GLU A 95 13.08 11.56 -6.65
CA GLU A 95 12.87 10.11 -6.63
C GLU A 95 14.18 9.38 -6.43
N ARG A 96 14.23 8.49 -5.42
CA ARG A 96 15.43 7.73 -5.07
C ARG A 96 15.74 6.61 -6.07
N HIS A 97 14.73 6.15 -6.80
CA HIS A 97 14.86 5.12 -7.80
C HIS A 97 15.13 5.71 -9.20
N GLY A 98 15.64 4.88 -10.11
CA GLY A 98 15.84 5.25 -11.52
C GLY A 98 14.55 5.33 -12.35
N HIS A 99 13.37 5.15 -11.74
CA HIS A 99 12.10 5.14 -12.46
C HIS A 99 10.90 5.50 -11.58
N VAL A 100 9.79 5.89 -12.22
CA VAL A 100 8.51 6.17 -11.55
C VAL A 100 7.81 4.89 -11.10
N GLY A 101 6.96 5.02 -10.07
CA GLY A 101 6.03 3.96 -9.66
C GLY A 101 5.94 3.73 -8.15
N GLY A 102 6.91 4.22 -7.37
CA GLY A 102 6.95 4.04 -5.92
C GLY A 102 6.87 2.56 -5.51
N THR A 103 5.87 2.18 -4.71
CA THR A 103 5.62 0.78 -4.31
C THR A 103 5.63 -0.18 -5.50
N TRP A 104 5.04 0.24 -6.63
CA TRP A 104 4.90 -0.58 -7.83
C TRP A 104 6.14 -0.61 -8.70
N TYR A 105 7.14 0.21 -8.43
CA TYR A 105 8.47 0.04 -8.99
C TYR A 105 9.33 -0.86 -8.10
N ALA A 106 9.34 -0.59 -6.78
CA ALA A 106 10.23 -1.27 -5.84
C ALA A 106 9.89 -2.76 -5.63
N ASN A 107 8.61 -3.11 -5.52
CA ASN A 107 8.20 -4.47 -5.14
C ASN A 107 8.02 -5.36 -6.37
N THR A 108 9.09 -6.03 -6.81
CA THR A 108 9.06 -6.87 -8.03
C THR A 108 9.02 -8.38 -7.76
N TYR A 109 8.68 -8.78 -6.53
CA TYR A 109 8.54 -10.19 -6.17
C TYR A 109 7.40 -10.88 -6.97
N PRO A 110 7.53 -12.18 -7.28
CA PRO A 110 6.54 -12.88 -8.09
C PRO A 110 5.19 -12.96 -7.37
N GLY A 111 4.11 -12.75 -8.13
CA GLY A 111 2.75 -12.72 -7.59
C GLY A 111 2.32 -11.37 -7.00
N CYS A 112 3.20 -10.35 -7.00
CA CYS A 112 2.88 -9.02 -6.51
C CYS A 112 1.67 -8.43 -7.25
N ALA A 113 0.61 -8.15 -6.50
CA ALA A 113 -0.65 -7.64 -7.01
C ALA A 113 -1.40 -6.85 -5.94
N CYS A 114 -2.25 -5.92 -6.39
CA CYS A 114 -3.08 -5.12 -5.51
C CYS A 114 -4.19 -5.98 -4.87
N ASP A 115 -4.60 -5.61 -3.67
CA ASP A 115 -5.72 -6.19 -2.94
C ASP A 115 -7.00 -5.32 -3.02
N VAL A 116 -6.92 -4.22 -3.77
CA VAL A 116 -8.02 -3.32 -4.12
C VAL A 116 -8.38 -3.53 -5.60
N PRO A 117 -9.67 -3.60 -5.96
CA PRO A 117 -10.08 -3.71 -7.36
C PRO A 117 -9.53 -2.57 -8.24
N SER A 118 -9.08 -2.91 -9.45
CA SER A 118 -8.35 -2.01 -10.34
C SER A 118 -9.11 -0.72 -10.68
N ASN A 119 -10.43 -0.79 -10.85
CA ASN A 119 -11.27 0.40 -11.12
C ASN A 119 -11.29 1.41 -9.95
N LEU A 120 -10.98 0.97 -8.72
CA LEU A 120 -10.83 1.83 -7.55
C LEU A 120 -9.37 2.15 -7.23
N TYR A 121 -8.44 1.35 -7.71
CA TYR A 121 -7.00 1.53 -7.54
C TYR A 121 -6.34 2.19 -8.78
N SER A 122 -6.93 3.30 -9.20
CA SER A 122 -6.42 4.25 -10.19
C SER A 122 -6.79 5.67 -9.77
N PHE A 123 -6.14 6.69 -10.33
CA PHE A 123 -6.59 8.06 -10.14
C PHE A 123 -8.05 8.21 -10.60
N SER A 124 -8.86 8.94 -9.84
CA SER A 124 -10.28 9.15 -10.16
C SER A 124 -10.49 9.98 -11.43
N PHE A 125 -9.56 10.89 -11.69
CA PHE A 125 -9.53 11.73 -12.89
C PHE A 125 -8.97 11.00 -14.12
N GLU A 126 -8.25 9.89 -13.93
CA GLU A 126 -7.66 9.08 -15.02
C GLU A 126 -7.96 7.58 -14.85
N PRO A 127 -9.22 7.13 -15.05
CA PRO A 127 -9.55 5.70 -15.07
C PRO A 127 -8.85 4.97 -16.22
N ASN A 128 -8.38 3.75 -15.96
CA ASN A 128 -7.75 2.92 -16.99
C ASN A 128 -8.74 1.86 -17.53
N PRO A 129 -9.15 1.91 -18.80
CA PRO A 129 -10.05 0.91 -19.40
C PRO A 129 -9.37 -0.42 -19.73
N ASN A 130 -8.03 -0.46 -19.71
CA ASN A 130 -7.26 -1.58 -20.25
C ASN A 130 -6.82 -2.62 -19.20
N TRP A 131 -7.19 -2.42 -17.92
CA TRP A 131 -6.90 -3.38 -16.84
C TRP A 131 -7.19 -4.82 -17.28
N SER A 132 -6.21 -5.68 -17.14
CA SER A 132 -6.23 -7.09 -17.55
C SER A 132 -6.96 -7.97 -16.56
N HIS A 133 -6.97 -7.56 -15.29
CA HIS A 133 -7.55 -8.30 -14.17
C HIS A 133 -8.35 -7.38 -13.26
N TYR A 134 -9.30 -7.99 -12.54
CA TYR A 134 -10.06 -7.28 -11.51
C TYR A 134 -9.17 -6.77 -10.38
N PHE A 135 -8.08 -7.49 -10.05
CA PHE A 135 -7.00 -7.00 -9.18
C PHE A 135 -5.72 -6.78 -10.00
N GLY A 136 -5.31 -5.51 -10.13
CA GLY A 136 -4.15 -5.12 -10.93
C GLY A 136 -2.86 -5.78 -10.46
N ARG A 137 -2.06 -6.28 -11.42
CA ARG A 137 -0.72 -6.84 -11.17
C ARG A 137 0.29 -5.71 -11.05
N GLN A 138 1.40 -5.96 -10.37
CA GLN A 138 2.41 -4.93 -10.13
C GLN A 138 2.90 -4.26 -11.41
N SER A 139 3.27 -5.02 -12.44
CA SER A 139 3.76 -4.47 -13.71
C SER A 139 2.71 -3.59 -14.40
N GLU A 140 1.45 -3.98 -14.36
CA GLU A 140 0.35 -3.24 -14.98
C GLU A 140 0.07 -1.91 -14.26
N ILE A 141 0.17 -1.89 -12.94
CA ILE A 141 0.03 -0.67 -12.16
C ILE A 141 1.24 0.25 -12.37
N GLY A 142 2.45 -0.31 -12.49
CA GLY A 142 3.65 0.43 -12.88
C GLY A 142 3.45 1.13 -14.23
N GLN A 143 3.04 0.39 -15.25
CA GLN A 143 2.74 0.93 -16.60
C GLN A 143 1.65 2.01 -16.57
N TYR A 144 0.64 1.87 -15.72
CA TYR A 144 -0.38 2.90 -15.53
C TYR A 144 0.23 4.21 -14.97
N LEU A 145 1.11 4.12 -13.97
CA LEU A 145 1.79 5.30 -13.41
C LEU A 145 2.76 5.94 -14.41
N GLU A 146 3.43 5.14 -15.22
CA GLU A 146 4.25 5.62 -16.35
C GLU A 146 3.41 6.39 -17.35
N HIS A 147 2.27 5.82 -17.78
CA HIS A 147 1.33 6.47 -18.66
C HIS A 147 0.87 7.82 -18.11
N CYS A 148 0.48 7.90 -16.84
CA CYS A 148 0.11 9.16 -16.21
C CYS A 148 1.28 10.16 -16.18
N THR A 149 2.49 9.68 -15.89
CA THR A 149 3.68 10.55 -15.86
C THR A 149 3.92 11.20 -17.22
N ASP A 150 3.77 10.45 -18.31
CA ASP A 150 4.00 10.96 -19.67
C ASP A 150 2.83 11.80 -20.18
N LYS A 151 1.58 11.35 -19.96
CA LYS A 151 0.36 12.06 -20.39
C LYS A 151 0.27 13.48 -19.82
N TYR A 152 0.66 13.64 -18.55
CA TYR A 152 0.61 14.92 -17.85
C TYR A 152 1.95 15.65 -17.83
N ASP A 153 2.93 15.18 -18.60
CA ASP A 153 4.22 15.86 -18.82
C ASP A 153 4.98 16.12 -17.49
N ILE A 154 4.93 15.13 -16.60
CA ILE A 154 5.56 15.20 -15.27
C ILE A 154 7.02 14.77 -15.31
N ARG A 155 7.39 13.89 -16.24
CA ARG A 155 8.72 13.24 -16.28
C ARG A 155 9.88 14.24 -16.19
N ARG A 156 9.80 15.36 -16.89
CA ARG A 156 10.85 16.41 -16.91
C ARG A 156 11.04 17.13 -15.57
N HIS A 157 10.07 17.01 -14.66
CA HIS A 157 10.14 17.58 -13.31
C HIS A 157 10.72 16.60 -12.31
N ILE A 158 11.02 15.36 -12.72
CA ILE A 158 11.52 14.31 -11.83
C ILE A 158 13.03 14.23 -11.93
N GLN A 159 13.69 14.33 -10.78
CA GLN A 159 15.08 13.98 -10.61
C GLN A 159 15.18 12.58 -10.00
N PHE A 160 15.55 11.61 -10.83
CA PHE A 160 15.74 10.21 -10.44
C PHE A 160 17.08 10.00 -9.72
N ASP A 161 17.26 8.79 -9.18
CA ASP A 161 18.49 8.36 -8.50
C ASP A 161 18.99 9.39 -7.46
N THR A 162 18.04 10.05 -6.80
CA THR A 162 18.29 11.16 -5.89
C THR A 162 17.43 10.97 -4.63
N THR A 163 18.09 10.89 -3.48
CA THR A 163 17.43 10.69 -2.18
C THR A 163 17.44 11.99 -1.39
N VAL A 164 16.28 12.42 -0.89
CA VAL A 164 16.24 13.47 0.14
C VAL A 164 16.71 12.87 1.47
N THR A 165 17.74 13.46 2.08
CA THR A 165 18.33 12.98 3.33
C THR A 165 18.01 13.86 4.53
N LYS A 166 17.78 15.16 4.31
CA LYS A 166 17.44 16.12 5.37
C LYS A 166 16.53 17.24 4.86
N LEU A 167 15.61 17.68 5.73
CA LEU A 167 14.82 18.90 5.58
C LEU A 167 15.07 19.81 6.78
N GLU A 168 15.36 21.08 6.55
CA GLU A 168 15.56 22.06 7.61
C GLU A 168 14.87 23.39 7.28
N TRP A 169 14.01 23.85 8.19
CA TRP A 169 13.28 25.09 8.02
C TRP A 169 14.17 26.31 8.26
N ILE A 170 14.20 27.23 7.30
CA ILE A 170 14.88 28.51 7.39
C ILE A 170 13.85 29.59 7.71
N GLU A 171 13.87 30.11 8.94
CA GLU A 171 12.86 31.05 9.45
C GLU A 171 12.90 32.41 8.74
N ASP A 172 14.07 33.01 8.51
CA ASP A 172 14.20 34.34 7.89
C ASP A 172 13.76 34.37 6.42
N ARG A 173 13.83 33.22 5.73
CA ARG A 173 13.47 33.08 4.31
C ARG A 173 12.09 32.47 4.08
N HIS A 174 11.50 31.85 5.11
CA HIS A 174 10.29 31.02 5.00
C HIS A 174 10.39 29.92 3.92
N VAL A 175 11.52 29.20 3.90
CA VAL A 175 11.76 28.08 2.97
C VAL A 175 12.37 26.91 3.70
N TRP A 176 12.22 25.72 3.12
CA TRP A 176 12.97 24.53 3.48
C TRP A 176 14.30 24.50 2.74
N ARG A 177 15.39 24.33 3.48
CA ARG A 177 16.64 23.77 2.97
C ARG A 177 16.48 22.27 2.85
N VAL A 178 16.77 21.74 1.67
CA VAL A 178 16.59 20.34 1.33
C VAL A 178 17.92 19.76 0.89
N THR A 179 18.43 18.84 1.71
CA THR A 179 19.65 18.10 1.39
C THR A 179 19.27 16.90 0.53
N VAL A 180 19.85 16.83 -0.66
CA VAL A 180 19.67 15.73 -1.60
C VAL A 180 21.00 15.03 -1.85
N LYS A 181 20.96 13.71 -1.92
CA LYS A 181 22.10 12.85 -2.21
C LYS A 181 21.89 12.12 -3.54
N SER A 182 22.81 12.24 -4.48
CA SER A 182 22.82 11.50 -5.75
C SER A 182 24.26 11.11 -6.09
N ASN A 183 24.50 9.84 -6.45
CA ASN A 183 25.84 9.30 -6.77
C ASN A 183 26.92 9.66 -5.72
N ASP A 184 26.58 9.55 -4.44
CA ASP A 184 27.42 9.94 -3.30
C ASP A 184 27.79 11.44 -3.18
N GLU A 185 27.32 12.28 -4.09
CA GLU A 185 27.37 13.73 -3.94
C GLU A 185 26.16 14.24 -3.16
N GLU A 186 26.42 15.14 -2.22
CA GLU A 186 25.39 15.85 -1.47
C GLU A 186 25.26 17.29 -1.98
N LYS A 187 24.03 17.73 -2.23
CA LYS A 187 23.70 19.08 -2.71
C LYS A 187 22.54 19.65 -1.91
N GLU A 188 22.53 20.96 -1.77
CA GLU A 188 21.40 21.68 -1.18
C GLU A 188 20.54 22.32 -2.28
N ILE A 189 19.23 22.15 -2.16
CA ILE A 189 18.23 22.92 -2.90
C ILE A 189 17.25 23.54 -1.91
N TYR A 190 16.53 24.57 -2.32
CA TYR A 190 15.58 25.26 -1.45
C TYR A 190 14.17 25.10 -1.99
N ALA A 191 13.17 24.98 -1.10
CA ALA A 191 11.78 24.87 -1.51
C ALA A 191 10.86 25.61 -0.54
N ARG A 192 9.91 26.41 -1.06
CA ARG A 192 8.94 27.09 -0.20
C ARG A 192 7.97 26.10 0.46
N PHE A 193 7.45 25.17 -0.33
CA PHE A 193 6.55 24.11 0.11
C PHE A 193 7.16 22.74 -0.14
N VAL A 194 7.00 21.81 0.81
CA VAL A 194 7.45 20.42 0.67
C VAL A 194 6.27 19.49 0.81
N MET A 195 6.10 18.57 -0.15
CA MET A 195 5.09 17.52 -0.14
C MET A 195 5.77 16.16 0.03
N ALA A 196 5.75 15.63 1.24
CA ALA A 196 6.30 14.33 1.61
C ALA A 196 5.37 13.21 1.11
N GLY A 197 5.65 12.68 -0.09
CA GLY A 197 4.90 11.61 -0.76
C GLY A 197 5.63 10.26 -0.84
N TYR A 198 6.66 10.04 0.00
CA TYR A 198 7.53 8.86 -0.05
C TYR A 198 6.89 7.57 0.49
N GLY A 199 5.70 7.68 1.09
CA GLY A 199 4.87 6.55 1.53
C GLY A 199 5.41 5.81 2.77
N PRO A 200 4.51 5.23 3.59
CA PRO A 200 4.90 4.61 4.87
C PRO A 200 5.49 3.18 4.74
N LEU A 201 5.38 2.56 3.56
CA LEU A 201 5.76 1.16 3.31
C LEU A 201 6.86 1.07 2.25
N SER A 202 7.98 1.72 2.51
CA SER A 202 9.01 1.94 1.49
C SER A 202 10.41 1.48 1.88
N ASN A 203 10.71 1.36 3.18
CA ASN A 203 11.97 0.83 3.69
C ASN A 203 11.78 -0.60 4.23
N ALA A 204 12.50 -1.57 3.67
CA ALA A 204 12.45 -2.97 4.10
C ALA A 204 12.83 -3.14 5.58
N SER A 205 12.14 -4.05 6.27
CA SER A 205 12.43 -4.38 7.67
C SER A 205 13.13 -5.72 7.77
N TYR A 206 14.46 -5.70 7.86
CA TYR A 206 15.25 -6.89 8.14
C TYR A 206 15.27 -7.21 9.64
N PRO A 207 15.18 -8.48 10.05
CA PRO A 207 15.35 -8.90 11.44
C PRO A 207 16.85 -8.92 11.78
N ILE A 208 17.41 -7.74 12.05
CA ILE A 208 18.83 -7.52 12.36
C ILE A 208 19.28 -8.12 13.69
N ASP A 209 18.33 -8.56 14.52
CA ASP A 209 18.54 -9.09 15.86
C ASP A 209 18.68 -10.62 15.90
N ILE A 210 18.61 -11.31 14.76
CA ILE A 210 18.80 -12.77 14.70
C ILE A 210 20.31 -13.09 14.70
N PRO A 211 20.83 -13.79 15.73
CA PRO A 211 22.24 -14.17 15.78
C PRO A 211 22.66 -15.01 14.56
N GLY A 212 23.84 -14.72 14.02
CA GLY A 212 24.47 -15.49 12.94
C GLY A 212 23.88 -15.27 11.55
N ILE A 213 22.94 -14.33 11.38
CA ILE A 213 22.38 -13.98 10.06
C ILE A 213 23.46 -13.52 9.06
N ASP A 214 24.52 -12.88 9.55
CA ASP A 214 25.70 -12.42 8.80
C ASP A 214 26.61 -13.57 8.35
N LYS A 215 26.47 -14.76 8.95
CA LYS A 215 27.27 -15.95 8.66
C LYS A 215 26.62 -16.87 7.62
N PHE A 216 25.39 -16.59 7.20
CA PHE A 216 24.70 -17.41 6.20
C PHE A 216 25.41 -17.31 4.85
N GLU A 217 25.87 -18.44 4.33
CA GLU A 217 26.62 -18.53 3.07
C GLU A 217 25.70 -18.66 1.84
N GLY A 218 24.41 -18.93 2.07
CA GLY A 218 23.39 -18.99 1.02
C GLY A 218 22.92 -17.61 0.54
N ARG A 219 21.93 -17.61 -0.36
CA ARG A 219 21.37 -16.35 -0.90
C ARG A 219 20.27 -15.80 0.01
N MET A 220 20.25 -14.49 0.19
CA MET A 220 19.18 -13.80 0.92
C MET A 220 18.59 -12.68 0.07
N CYS A 221 17.28 -12.50 0.14
CA CYS A 221 16.62 -11.31 -0.38
C CYS A 221 15.40 -10.95 0.45
N HIS A 222 14.97 -9.69 0.40
CA HIS A 222 13.70 -9.25 0.98
C HIS A 222 12.67 -9.06 -0.12
N THR A 223 11.38 -9.31 0.14
CA THR A 223 10.35 -9.19 -0.91
C THR A 223 10.27 -7.77 -1.49
N ALA A 224 10.58 -6.74 -0.70
CA ALA A 224 10.65 -5.35 -1.14
C ALA A 224 11.90 -4.99 -1.97
N GLU A 225 12.92 -5.85 -1.96
CA GLU A 225 14.22 -5.68 -2.61
C GLU A 225 14.54 -6.97 -3.38
N TRP A 226 13.59 -7.38 -4.23
CA TRP A 226 13.59 -8.70 -4.83
C TRP A 226 14.78 -8.91 -5.78
N ASP A 227 15.60 -9.92 -5.51
CA ASP A 227 16.71 -10.32 -6.36
C ASP A 227 16.24 -11.32 -7.42
N LYS A 228 16.11 -10.85 -8.66
CA LYS A 228 15.68 -11.65 -9.81
C LYS A 228 16.74 -12.67 -10.27
N THR A 229 17.98 -12.60 -9.76
CA THR A 229 19.06 -13.52 -10.14
C THR A 229 19.04 -14.83 -9.36
N ILE A 230 18.24 -14.93 -8.30
CA ILE A 230 18.13 -16.13 -7.48
C ILE A 230 17.30 -17.19 -8.22
N ASP A 231 17.91 -18.35 -8.51
CA ASP A 231 17.21 -19.55 -8.97
C ASP A 231 16.74 -20.39 -7.77
N PHE A 232 15.43 -20.55 -7.66
CA PHE A 232 14.77 -21.32 -6.60
C PHE A 232 14.63 -22.81 -6.94
N LYS A 233 14.81 -23.21 -8.20
CA LYS A 233 14.58 -24.60 -8.64
C LYS A 233 15.50 -25.57 -7.90
N ASN A 234 14.92 -26.66 -7.40
CA ASN A 234 15.61 -27.70 -6.62
C ASN A 234 16.35 -27.19 -5.35
N LYS A 235 16.06 -25.98 -4.87
CA LYS A 235 16.64 -25.42 -3.64
C LYS A 235 15.76 -25.65 -2.41
N ARG A 236 16.38 -25.64 -1.24
CA ARG A 236 15.72 -25.56 0.07
C ARG A 236 15.55 -24.08 0.40
N VAL A 237 14.30 -23.62 0.49
CA VAL A 237 13.99 -22.19 0.62
C VAL A 237 13.27 -21.95 1.92
N ALA A 238 13.73 -20.98 2.71
CA ALA A 238 13.01 -20.45 3.86
C ALA A 238 12.33 -19.14 3.48
N VAL A 239 11.05 -19.00 3.82
CA VAL A 239 10.33 -17.72 3.75
C VAL A 239 9.95 -17.31 5.17
N VAL A 240 10.48 -16.18 5.63
CA VAL A 240 10.26 -15.69 6.99
C VAL A 240 9.22 -14.58 6.98
N GLY A 241 8.10 -14.83 7.67
CA GLY A 241 6.94 -13.94 7.68
C GLY A 241 5.80 -14.46 6.80
N THR A 242 4.56 -14.14 7.20
CA THR A 242 3.32 -14.62 6.57
C THR A 242 2.34 -13.46 6.33
N GLY A 243 2.88 -12.29 5.99
CA GLY A 243 2.11 -11.10 5.63
C GLY A 243 1.59 -11.14 4.19
N ALA A 244 1.13 -9.97 3.71
CA ALA A 244 0.60 -9.82 2.34
C ALA A 244 1.60 -10.25 1.25
N SER A 245 2.89 -9.93 1.41
CA SER A 245 3.92 -10.32 0.44
C SER A 245 4.12 -11.84 0.41
N ALA A 246 4.23 -12.50 1.57
CA ALA A 246 4.39 -13.95 1.65
C ALA A 246 3.22 -14.71 1.03
N ILE A 247 1.96 -14.33 1.30
CA ILE A 247 0.80 -15.05 0.75
C ILE A 247 0.73 -15.00 -0.78
N GLN A 248 1.40 -14.02 -1.39
CA GLN A 248 1.53 -13.88 -2.84
C GLN A 248 2.79 -14.59 -3.36
N THR A 249 3.91 -14.48 -2.66
CA THR A 249 5.23 -14.94 -3.13
C THR A 249 5.44 -16.44 -2.92
N VAL A 250 4.98 -17.00 -1.79
CA VAL A 250 5.18 -18.42 -1.44
C VAL A 250 4.59 -19.38 -2.47
N PRO A 251 3.35 -19.19 -2.96
CA PRO A 251 2.81 -20.01 -4.05
C PRO A 251 3.65 -19.93 -5.33
N GLU A 252 4.16 -18.74 -5.67
CA GLU A 252 4.98 -18.58 -6.89
C GLU A 252 6.37 -19.22 -6.74
N ILE A 253 7.00 -19.11 -5.57
CA ILE A 253 8.24 -19.83 -5.26
C ILE A 253 8.01 -21.34 -5.38
N HIS A 254 6.90 -21.87 -4.84
CA HIS A 254 6.58 -23.29 -4.94
C HIS A 254 6.52 -23.77 -6.40
N LYS A 255 5.87 -23.00 -7.28
CA LYS A 255 5.74 -23.30 -8.72
C LYS A 255 7.06 -23.41 -9.47
N THR A 256 8.16 -22.83 -8.95
CA THR A 256 9.49 -22.95 -9.58
C THR A 256 10.09 -24.35 -9.49
N GLY A 257 9.52 -25.25 -8.67
CA GLY A 257 10.06 -26.59 -8.44
C GLY A 257 11.11 -26.62 -7.33
N VAL A 258 10.92 -25.86 -6.26
CA VAL A 258 11.75 -25.93 -5.04
C VAL A 258 11.80 -27.35 -4.47
N LYS A 259 12.96 -27.74 -3.94
CA LYS A 259 13.14 -29.05 -3.28
C LYS A 259 12.37 -29.09 -1.96
N GLN A 260 12.43 -28.01 -1.19
CA GLN A 260 11.70 -27.87 0.07
C GLN A 260 11.41 -26.39 0.32
N LEU A 261 10.22 -26.10 0.85
CA LEU A 261 9.80 -24.75 1.22
C LEU A 261 9.42 -24.71 2.70
N LEU A 262 10.21 -23.99 3.49
CA LEU A 262 9.97 -23.78 4.91
C LEU A 262 9.34 -22.40 5.11
N VAL A 263 8.15 -22.33 5.69
CA VAL A 263 7.43 -21.08 5.93
C VAL A 263 7.42 -20.79 7.42
N PHE A 264 8.16 -19.76 7.85
CA PHE A 264 8.27 -19.40 9.25
C PHE A 264 7.17 -18.39 9.63
N GLN A 265 6.24 -18.83 10.45
CA GLN A 265 5.06 -18.07 10.85
C GLN A 265 5.09 -17.71 12.33
N ARG A 266 5.16 -16.41 12.63
CA ARG A 266 4.97 -15.90 13.99
C ARG A 266 3.50 -15.75 14.38
N THR A 267 2.68 -15.19 13.49
CA THR A 267 1.26 -14.94 13.75
C THR A 267 0.47 -15.09 12.44
N PRO A 268 -0.53 -15.99 12.38
CA PRO A 268 -1.32 -16.16 11.16
C PRO A 268 -2.20 -14.93 10.87
N GLY A 269 -2.40 -14.67 9.58
CA GLY A 269 -3.33 -13.66 9.06
C GLY A 269 -4.74 -14.22 8.87
N TRP A 270 -5.78 -13.38 8.97
CA TRP A 270 -7.08 -13.72 8.40
C TRP A 270 -6.99 -13.65 6.89
N ILE A 271 -7.36 -14.74 6.20
CA ILE A 271 -7.31 -14.84 4.73
C ILE A 271 -8.72 -15.06 4.21
N ILE A 272 -9.09 -14.30 3.17
CA ILE A 272 -10.32 -14.48 2.42
C ILE A 272 -10.02 -14.85 0.96
N PRO A 273 -10.96 -15.52 0.26
CA PRO A 273 -10.81 -15.82 -1.15
C PRO A 273 -10.62 -14.56 -2.00
N ARG A 274 -9.75 -14.67 -3.00
CA ARG A 274 -9.58 -13.66 -4.04
C ARG A 274 -10.58 -13.90 -5.16
N MET A 275 -11.55 -13.01 -5.30
CA MET A 275 -12.51 -13.02 -6.43
C MET A 275 -11.87 -12.42 -7.69
N ASP A 276 -10.69 -12.90 -8.07
CA ASP A 276 -9.95 -12.41 -9.23
C ASP A 276 -10.51 -13.00 -10.51
N ARG A 277 -10.48 -12.20 -11.58
CA ARG A 277 -10.90 -12.64 -12.92
C ARG A 277 -10.19 -11.81 -13.98
N THR A 278 -10.04 -12.39 -15.16
CA THR A 278 -9.64 -11.64 -16.34
C THR A 278 -10.75 -10.68 -16.76
N VAL A 279 -10.36 -9.50 -17.23
CA VAL A 279 -11.25 -8.54 -17.86
C VAL A 279 -11.19 -8.78 -19.36
N SER A 280 -12.34 -9.08 -19.94
CA SER A 280 -12.47 -9.44 -21.35
C SER A 280 -12.25 -8.24 -22.29
N ASN A 281 -11.89 -8.51 -23.54
CA ASN A 281 -11.71 -7.46 -24.55
C ASN A 281 -13.00 -6.69 -24.87
N TRP A 282 -14.17 -7.27 -24.62
CA TRP A 282 -15.43 -6.54 -24.78
C TRP A 282 -15.65 -5.55 -23.62
N GLU A 283 -15.33 -5.93 -22.37
CA GLU A 283 -15.39 -5.04 -21.21
C GLU A 283 -14.45 -3.85 -21.39
N LYS A 284 -13.21 -4.10 -21.82
CA LYS A 284 -12.22 -3.04 -22.10
C LYS A 284 -12.73 -2.05 -23.14
N ARG A 285 -13.31 -2.54 -24.25
CA ARG A 285 -13.91 -1.69 -25.29
C ARG A 285 -15.11 -0.91 -24.77
N LEU A 286 -15.96 -1.53 -23.95
CA LEU A 286 -17.11 -0.87 -23.35
C LEU A 286 -16.66 0.26 -22.39
N PHE A 287 -15.66 -0.01 -21.55
CA PHE A 287 -15.08 0.98 -20.65
C PHE A 287 -14.42 2.13 -21.39
N ALA A 288 -13.68 1.85 -22.46
CA ALA A 288 -13.08 2.89 -23.29
C ALA A 288 -14.14 3.75 -24.02
N ARG A 289 -15.24 3.14 -24.47
CA ARG A 289 -16.32 3.84 -25.17
C ARG A 289 -17.22 4.65 -24.23
N PHE A 290 -17.48 4.13 -23.04
CA PHE A 290 -18.35 4.75 -22.04
C PHE A 290 -17.65 4.82 -20.67
N PRO A 291 -16.76 5.82 -20.46
CA PRO A 291 -16.03 5.98 -19.20
C PRO A 291 -16.91 6.08 -17.95
N ILE A 292 -18.16 6.53 -18.11
CA ILE A 292 -19.15 6.58 -17.03
C ILE A 292 -19.36 5.23 -16.36
N ILE A 293 -19.30 4.13 -17.12
CA ILE A 293 -19.49 2.78 -16.57
C ILE A 293 -18.38 2.44 -15.58
N GLN A 294 -17.12 2.79 -15.88
CA GLN A 294 -16.02 2.58 -14.92
C GLN A 294 -16.19 3.43 -13.67
N LYS A 295 -16.69 4.67 -13.81
CA LYS A 295 -16.96 5.54 -12.66
C LYS A 295 -18.09 5.01 -11.77
N LEU A 296 -19.15 4.46 -12.36
CA LEU A 296 -20.20 3.77 -11.61
C LEU A 296 -19.65 2.53 -10.88
N ILE A 297 -18.86 1.70 -11.56
CA ILE A 297 -18.23 0.54 -10.92
C ILE A 297 -17.31 1.00 -9.77
N ARG A 298 -16.51 2.04 -9.96
CA ARG A 298 -15.67 2.63 -8.92
C ARG A 298 -16.50 3.06 -7.71
N GLY A 299 -17.59 3.80 -7.93
CA GLY A 299 -18.49 4.26 -6.88
C GLY A 299 -19.13 3.10 -6.10
N PHE A 300 -19.61 2.08 -6.81
CA PHE A 300 -20.16 0.88 -6.20
C PHE A 300 -19.13 0.15 -5.33
N VAL A 301 -17.93 -0.09 -5.86
CA VAL A 301 -16.84 -0.75 -5.12
C VAL A 301 -16.43 0.09 -3.90
N TYR A 302 -16.32 1.41 -4.05
CA TYR A 302 -16.01 2.33 -2.95
C TYR A 302 -17.01 2.18 -1.79
N TRP A 303 -18.31 2.29 -2.06
CA TRP A 303 -19.32 2.21 -1.01
C TRP A 303 -19.44 0.82 -0.40
N MET A 304 -19.23 -0.22 -1.20
CA MET A 304 -19.18 -1.59 -0.70
C MET A 304 -18.02 -1.76 0.30
N ARG A 305 -16.85 -1.18 0.01
CA ARG A 305 -15.70 -1.19 0.93
C ARG A 305 -15.96 -0.32 2.17
N GLU A 306 -16.51 0.87 2.02
CA GLU A 306 -16.86 1.75 3.16
C GLU A 306 -17.91 1.10 4.10
N ALA A 307 -18.87 0.36 3.57
CA ALA A 307 -19.82 -0.40 4.41
C ALA A 307 -19.10 -1.40 5.33
N THR A 308 -17.99 -1.99 4.88
CA THR A 308 -17.18 -2.88 5.75
C THR A 308 -16.45 -2.10 6.85
N ALA A 309 -16.11 -0.83 6.65
CA ALA A 309 -15.49 0.03 7.65
C ALA A 309 -16.37 0.17 8.89
N LEU A 310 -17.67 0.44 8.70
CA LEU A 310 -18.64 0.55 9.79
C LEU A 310 -18.64 -0.69 10.69
N SER A 311 -18.48 -1.86 10.08
CA SER A 311 -18.46 -3.14 10.78
C SER A 311 -17.22 -3.31 11.67
N PHE A 312 -16.06 -2.89 11.17
CA PHE A 312 -14.80 -3.01 11.89
C PHE A 312 -14.63 -1.90 12.93
N THR A 313 -14.93 -0.65 12.58
CA THR A 313 -14.74 0.53 13.45
C THR A 313 -15.68 0.50 14.66
N TYR A 314 -16.98 0.23 14.45
CA TYR A 314 -17.96 0.21 15.54
C TYR A 314 -18.12 -1.17 16.19
N ARG A 315 -17.25 -2.13 15.83
CA ARG A 315 -17.26 -3.51 16.36
C ARG A 315 -18.64 -4.17 16.34
N LEU A 316 -19.44 -3.88 15.30
CA LEU A 316 -20.82 -4.36 15.19
C LEU A 316 -20.87 -5.90 15.29
N PRO A 317 -21.94 -6.49 15.86
CA PRO A 317 -22.06 -7.95 16.02
C PRO A 317 -21.83 -8.74 14.72
N MET A 318 -22.11 -8.12 13.57
CA MET A 318 -21.87 -8.66 12.22
C MET A 318 -20.41 -9.11 11.99
N ARG A 319 -19.41 -8.50 12.64
CA ARG A 319 -18.00 -8.94 12.50
C ARG A 319 -17.79 -10.38 12.95
N HIS A 320 -18.55 -10.83 13.97
CA HIS A 320 -18.45 -12.21 14.47
C HIS A 320 -19.10 -13.19 13.49
N ALA A 321 -20.16 -12.79 12.78
CA ALA A 321 -20.75 -13.58 11.71
C ALA A 321 -19.76 -13.74 10.54
N LEU A 322 -19.15 -12.64 10.09
CA LEU A 322 -18.14 -12.67 9.04
C LEU A 322 -16.93 -13.53 9.44
N GLN A 323 -16.44 -13.39 10.68
CA GLN A 323 -15.36 -14.23 11.20
C GLN A 323 -15.73 -15.72 11.21
N LYS A 324 -16.98 -16.08 11.54
CA LYS A 324 -17.44 -17.47 11.45
C LYS A 324 -17.41 -17.98 10.02
N ILE A 325 -17.85 -17.18 9.04
CA ILE A 325 -17.80 -17.53 7.62
C ILE A 325 -16.35 -17.77 7.17
N VAL A 326 -15.44 -16.85 7.50
CA VAL A 326 -14.00 -17.00 7.17
C VAL A 326 -13.39 -18.23 7.84
N LYS A 327 -13.77 -18.53 9.08
CA LYS A 327 -13.34 -19.77 9.77
C LYS A 327 -13.86 -21.03 9.09
N LEU A 328 -15.12 -21.04 8.65
CA LEU A 328 -15.70 -22.18 7.93
C LEU A 328 -14.99 -22.41 6.60
N ASP A 329 -14.67 -21.34 5.88
CA ASP A 329 -13.88 -21.42 4.64
C ASP A 329 -12.47 -21.97 4.91
N LEU A 330 -11.78 -21.49 5.94
CA LEU A 330 -10.49 -22.04 6.37
C LEU A 330 -10.58 -23.54 6.68
N VAL A 331 -11.60 -23.97 7.44
CA VAL A 331 -11.84 -25.38 7.76
C VAL A 331 -12.06 -26.21 6.48
N ARG A 332 -12.77 -25.65 5.49
CA ARG A 332 -13.01 -26.29 4.20
C ARG A 332 -11.74 -26.42 3.37
N GLN A 333 -10.89 -25.40 3.35
CA GLN A 333 -9.66 -25.38 2.55
C GLN A 333 -8.53 -26.22 3.17
N VAL A 334 -8.40 -26.22 4.50
CA VAL A 334 -7.30 -26.89 5.23
C VAL A 334 -7.79 -28.19 5.84
N LYS A 335 -7.42 -29.32 5.22
CA LYS A 335 -7.86 -30.66 5.62
C LYS A 335 -7.16 -31.17 6.88
N ASP A 336 -5.86 -30.93 7.00
CA ASP A 336 -5.07 -31.32 8.17
C ASP A 336 -5.46 -30.50 9.41
N LYS A 337 -5.80 -31.19 10.49
CA LYS A 337 -6.21 -30.61 11.77
C LYS A 337 -5.08 -29.85 12.46
N GLU A 338 -3.84 -30.31 12.38
CA GLU A 338 -2.71 -29.65 13.03
C GLU A 338 -2.29 -28.40 12.28
N LEU A 339 -2.20 -28.46 10.94
CA LEU A 339 -2.02 -27.27 10.12
C LEU A 339 -3.12 -26.23 10.37
N ARG A 340 -4.38 -26.67 10.44
CA ARG A 340 -5.53 -25.80 10.72
C ARG A 340 -5.38 -25.04 12.05
N LYS A 341 -4.93 -25.70 13.12
CA LYS A 341 -4.65 -25.04 14.41
C LYS A 341 -3.57 -23.96 14.25
N LYS A 342 -2.50 -24.26 13.50
CA LYS A 342 -1.38 -23.33 13.27
C LYS A 342 -1.78 -22.11 12.45
N VAL A 343 -2.65 -22.25 11.46
CA VAL A 343 -3.04 -21.14 10.57
C VAL A 343 -4.28 -20.37 11.03
N THR A 344 -4.94 -20.78 12.12
CA THR A 344 -6.11 -20.07 12.65
C THR A 344 -5.69 -18.88 13.54
N PRO A 345 -6.04 -17.63 13.19
CA PRO A 345 -5.74 -16.48 14.04
C PRO A 345 -6.45 -16.50 15.39
N LYS A 346 -5.74 -16.00 16.41
CA LYS A 346 -6.20 -15.87 17.81
C LYS A 346 -6.70 -14.45 18.15
N TYR A 347 -6.82 -13.57 17.17
CA TYR A 347 -7.33 -12.20 17.30
C TYR A 347 -8.55 -12.01 16.40
N ASP A 348 -9.36 -11.00 16.68
CA ASP A 348 -10.60 -10.73 15.94
C ASP A 348 -10.32 -10.29 14.48
N LEU A 349 -11.22 -10.69 13.58
CA LEU A 349 -11.24 -10.21 12.20
C LEU A 349 -11.33 -8.68 12.16
N GLY A 350 -10.44 -8.05 11.38
CA GLY A 350 -10.35 -6.60 11.25
C GLY A 350 -9.32 -5.91 12.17
N CYS A 351 -8.78 -6.60 13.19
CA CYS A 351 -7.68 -6.02 14.02
C CYS A 351 -6.36 -5.88 13.26
N LYS A 352 -6.19 -6.64 12.17
CA LYS A 352 -5.11 -6.51 11.19
C LYS A 352 -5.72 -6.52 9.81
N ARG A 353 -4.99 -5.99 8.82
CA ARG A 353 -5.40 -6.04 7.41
C ARG A 353 -5.72 -7.49 7.01
N VAL A 354 -6.90 -7.70 6.47
CA VAL A 354 -7.33 -9.01 5.96
C VAL A 354 -6.57 -9.29 4.67
N LEU A 355 -6.00 -10.49 4.57
CA LEU A 355 -5.21 -10.94 3.44
C LEU A 355 -6.12 -11.62 2.40
N ILE A 356 -5.76 -11.53 1.12
CA ILE A 356 -6.60 -12.02 0.01
C ILE A 356 -5.82 -12.99 -0.88
N SER A 357 -6.20 -14.26 -0.85
CA SER A 357 -5.51 -15.34 -1.59
C SER A 357 -6.41 -16.55 -1.80
N ASN A 358 -6.24 -17.22 -2.94
CA ASN A 358 -6.77 -18.57 -3.19
C ASN A 358 -5.67 -19.65 -3.09
N ASP A 359 -4.40 -19.29 -3.29
CA ASP A 359 -3.30 -20.26 -3.45
C ASP A 359 -2.55 -20.60 -2.17
N TRP A 360 -2.62 -19.73 -1.16
CA TRP A 360 -1.91 -19.89 0.13
C TRP A 360 -2.18 -21.22 0.83
N TYR A 361 -3.43 -21.53 1.19
CA TYR A 361 -3.75 -22.76 1.91
C TYR A 361 -3.51 -24.04 1.08
N PRO A 362 -3.80 -24.08 -0.22
CA PRO A 362 -3.38 -25.19 -1.09
C PRO A 362 -1.86 -25.40 -1.11
N THR A 363 -1.08 -24.31 -1.13
CA THR A 363 0.40 -24.38 -1.14
C THR A 363 0.94 -24.93 0.17
N LEU A 364 0.42 -24.48 1.32
CA LEU A 364 0.86 -24.98 2.63
C LEU A 364 0.58 -26.48 2.87
N GLN A 365 -0.29 -27.09 2.07
CA GLN A 365 -0.63 -28.52 2.16
C GLN A 365 0.19 -29.40 1.21
N GLN A 366 1.09 -28.81 0.42
CA GLN A 366 1.96 -29.57 -0.48
C GLN A 366 3.00 -30.37 0.32
N PRO A 367 3.37 -31.58 -0.13
CA PRO A 367 4.23 -32.49 0.64
C PRO A 367 5.64 -31.94 0.91
N ASN A 368 6.14 -31.06 0.04
CA ASN A 368 7.45 -30.41 0.18
C ASN A 368 7.39 -29.04 0.90
N VAL A 369 6.24 -28.66 1.45
CA VAL A 369 6.04 -27.39 2.16
C VAL A 369 5.81 -27.66 3.65
N LYS A 370 6.60 -27.02 4.52
CA LYS A 370 6.50 -27.15 5.98
C LYS A 370 6.26 -25.79 6.61
N LEU A 371 5.15 -25.66 7.34
CA LEU A 371 4.88 -24.50 8.19
C LEU A 371 5.57 -24.66 9.55
N VAL A 372 6.50 -23.77 9.86
CA VAL A 372 7.26 -23.72 11.11
C VAL A 372 6.73 -22.57 11.96
N THR A 373 6.27 -22.87 13.18
CA THR A 373 5.69 -21.89 14.10
C THR A 373 6.60 -21.55 15.28
N ASP A 374 7.64 -22.36 15.48
CA ASP A 374 8.67 -22.14 16.47
C ASP A 374 9.52 -20.93 16.09
N ARG A 375 9.95 -20.18 17.10
CA ARG A 375 10.74 -18.97 16.86
C ARG A 375 12.13 -19.35 16.38
N ILE A 376 12.63 -18.57 15.43
CA ILE A 376 14.04 -18.63 15.03
C ILE A 376 14.89 -18.26 16.25
N GLN A 377 15.90 -19.07 16.55
CA GLN A 377 16.89 -18.85 17.58
C GLN A 377 18.15 -18.21 16.98
N GLU A 378 18.67 -18.79 15.90
CA GLU A 378 19.86 -18.33 15.20
C GLU A 378 19.85 -18.81 13.74
N VAL A 379 20.70 -18.21 12.93
CA VAL A 379 21.02 -18.63 11.57
C VAL A 379 22.48 -19.12 11.57
N LYS A 380 22.71 -20.29 10.97
CA LYS A 380 24.05 -20.85 10.75
C LYS A 380 24.46 -20.63 9.28
N SER A 381 25.60 -21.17 8.86
CA SER A 381 26.11 -21.03 7.48
C SER A 381 25.15 -21.56 6.42
N ASP A 382 24.43 -22.66 6.68
CA ASP A 382 23.56 -23.34 5.71
C ASP A 382 22.22 -23.81 6.33
N SER A 383 21.83 -23.24 7.47
CA SER A 383 20.61 -23.65 8.19
C SER A 383 20.00 -22.55 9.07
N ILE A 384 18.74 -22.74 9.45
CA ILE A 384 18.03 -21.95 10.45
C ILE A 384 17.75 -22.86 11.66
N VAL A 385 18.11 -22.43 12.86
CA VAL A 385 17.81 -23.17 14.10
C VAL A 385 16.63 -22.51 14.81
N THR A 386 15.63 -23.31 15.16
CA THR A 386 14.49 -22.86 15.97
C THR A 386 14.71 -23.14 17.46
N ARG A 387 13.96 -22.44 18.32
CA ARG A 387 14.10 -22.52 19.79
C ARG A 387 13.79 -23.89 20.40
N ASP A 388 13.13 -24.77 19.67
CA ASP A 388 12.92 -26.17 20.04
C ASP A 388 14.18 -27.04 19.79
N GLY A 389 15.26 -26.44 19.28
CA GLY A 389 16.50 -27.13 18.91
C GLY A 389 16.48 -27.75 17.52
N THR A 390 15.36 -27.64 16.78
CA THR A 390 15.28 -28.19 15.42
C THR A 390 16.14 -27.36 14.47
N GLU A 391 17.02 -28.04 13.74
CA GLU A 391 17.82 -27.44 12.68
C GLU A 391 17.17 -27.67 11.32
N HIS A 392 17.05 -26.59 10.55
CA HIS A 392 16.41 -26.55 9.26
C HIS A 392 17.43 -26.19 8.17
N PRO A 393 17.93 -27.14 7.39
CA PRO A 393 18.87 -26.85 6.32
C PRO A 393 18.23 -26.03 5.19
N VAL A 394 18.89 -24.96 4.75
CA VAL A 394 18.33 -23.95 3.83
C VAL A 394 19.43 -23.40 2.91
N ASP A 395 19.11 -23.24 1.63
CA ASP A 395 20.02 -22.65 0.63
C ASP A 395 19.70 -21.17 0.35
N ILE A 396 18.44 -20.78 0.54
CA ILE A 396 17.93 -19.43 0.25
C ILE A 396 16.99 -18.97 1.37
N ILE A 397 17.18 -17.74 1.87
CA ILE A 397 16.26 -17.10 2.81
C ILE A 397 15.58 -15.90 2.13
N VAL A 398 14.25 -15.93 2.11
CA VAL A 398 13.40 -14.82 1.66
C VAL A 398 12.76 -14.16 2.86
N TRP A 399 13.10 -12.90 3.09
CA TRP A 399 12.51 -12.07 4.13
C TRP A 399 11.21 -11.44 3.63
N SER A 400 10.08 -11.91 4.17
CA SER A 400 8.76 -11.29 4.02
C SER A 400 8.35 -10.63 5.34
N THR A 401 9.29 -9.91 5.95
CA THR A 401 9.20 -9.35 7.31
C THR A 401 8.60 -7.94 7.34
N GLY A 402 8.24 -7.37 6.20
CA GLY A 402 7.48 -6.13 6.09
C GLY A 402 8.38 -4.89 6.00
N PHE A 403 7.91 -3.78 6.56
CA PHE A 403 8.54 -2.46 6.40
C PHE A 403 8.73 -1.76 7.73
N LYS A 404 9.70 -0.84 7.78
CA LYS A 404 9.94 0.04 8.95
C LYS A 404 8.88 1.14 8.97
N VAL A 405 7.77 0.89 9.67
CA VAL A 405 6.60 1.81 9.74
C VAL A 405 6.61 2.76 10.94
N GLN A 406 7.44 2.48 11.96
CA GLN A 406 7.52 3.25 13.22
C GLN A 406 8.74 4.16 13.31
N THR A 407 9.54 4.25 12.24
CA THR A 407 10.76 5.05 12.23
C THR A 407 10.71 5.96 11.02
N PHE A 408 10.57 7.27 11.26
CA PHE A 408 10.81 8.26 10.21
C PHE A 408 12.31 8.28 9.94
N THR A 409 12.70 7.85 8.75
CA THR A 409 14.11 7.78 8.36
C THR A 409 14.63 9.10 7.80
N LEU A 410 13.75 10.04 7.48
CA LEU A 410 14.11 11.37 6.99
C LEU A 410 14.30 12.31 8.18
N ASP A 411 15.48 12.94 8.27
CA ASP A 411 15.75 13.96 9.28
C ASP A 411 15.02 15.25 8.91
N ILE A 412 14.12 15.71 9.78
CA ILE A 412 13.28 16.89 9.54
C ILE A 412 13.37 17.79 10.77
N VAL A 413 13.87 19.00 10.54
CA VAL A 413 14.08 20.04 11.55
C VAL A 413 13.20 21.25 11.21
N GLY A 414 12.20 21.52 12.04
CA GLY A 414 11.24 22.61 11.89
C GLY A 414 11.66 23.89 12.60
N MET A 415 10.67 24.71 12.94
CA MET A 415 10.87 25.99 13.65
C MET A 415 11.65 25.81 14.96
N ASN A 416 12.48 26.78 15.30
CA ASN A 416 13.33 26.79 16.50
C ASN A 416 14.17 25.52 16.67
N GLY A 417 14.59 24.89 15.56
CA GLY A 417 15.42 23.69 15.58
C GLY A 417 14.71 22.40 16.03
N ARG A 418 13.36 22.38 16.07
CA ARG A 418 12.60 21.23 16.57
C ARG A 418 12.70 20.02 15.64
N SER A 419 13.10 18.87 16.17
CA SER A 419 13.10 17.61 15.42
C SER A 419 11.70 17.01 15.32
N LEU A 420 11.30 16.60 14.11
CA LEU A 420 10.05 15.88 13.91
C LEU A 420 10.08 14.51 14.59
N ALA A 421 11.22 13.81 14.52
CA ALA A 421 11.39 12.51 15.16
C ALA A 421 11.21 12.59 16.67
N GLU A 422 11.70 13.67 17.31
CA GLU A 422 11.48 13.92 18.72
C GLU A 422 10.00 14.21 19.05
N GLN A 423 9.36 15.11 18.28
CA GLN A 423 7.94 15.44 18.45
C GLN A 423 7.04 14.20 18.30
N TRP A 424 7.43 13.27 17.44
CA TRP A 424 6.73 12.02 17.17
C TRP A 424 7.23 10.80 17.94
N SER A 425 8.13 10.99 18.91
CA SER A 425 8.74 9.90 19.70
C SER A 425 7.72 9.04 20.46
N LYS A 426 6.58 9.61 20.86
CA LYS A 426 5.51 8.90 21.57
C LYS A 426 4.34 8.51 20.67
N SER A 427 3.93 9.40 19.77
CA SER A 427 2.74 9.23 18.93
C SER A 427 2.88 10.04 17.63
N PHE A 428 2.39 9.47 16.54
CA PHE A 428 2.35 10.14 15.25
C PHE A 428 1.05 10.95 15.11
N GLU A 429 1.22 12.27 15.11
CA GLU A 429 0.11 13.22 15.09
C GLU A 429 0.25 14.19 13.92
N ALA A 430 -0.82 14.32 13.15
CA ALA A 430 -0.93 15.28 12.05
C ALA A 430 -2.39 15.72 11.90
N TYR A 431 -2.61 17.01 11.72
CA TYR A 431 -3.93 17.56 11.42
C TYR A 431 -4.36 17.09 10.03
N ARG A 432 -5.54 16.43 9.98
CA ARG A 432 -6.06 15.75 8.77
C ARG A 432 -5.05 14.78 8.13
N GLY A 433 -4.10 14.28 8.93
CA GLY A 433 -3.01 13.44 8.46
C GLY A 433 -2.04 14.11 7.47
N ALA A 434 -2.11 15.44 7.30
CA ALA A 434 -1.39 16.18 6.27
C ALA A 434 -0.42 17.22 6.83
N THR A 435 -0.74 17.93 7.91
CA THR A 435 0.12 19.00 8.45
C THR A 435 0.45 18.77 9.92
N VAL A 436 1.61 19.28 10.35
CA VAL A 436 2.14 19.07 11.70
C VAL A 436 2.55 20.42 12.31
N PRO A 437 2.13 20.74 13.55
CA PRO A 437 2.60 21.95 14.23
C PRO A 437 4.12 21.99 14.29
N ASN A 438 4.71 23.19 14.17
CA ASN A 438 6.16 23.45 14.13
C ASN A 438 6.88 23.13 12.80
N PHE A 439 6.19 22.58 11.81
CA PHE A 439 6.75 22.27 10.49
C PHE A 439 5.95 23.01 9.41
N PRO A 440 6.09 24.35 9.30
CA PRO A 440 5.33 25.15 8.35
C PRO A 440 5.63 24.71 6.92
N ASN A 441 4.65 24.86 6.03
CA ASN A 441 4.78 24.54 4.61
C ASN A 441 5.20 23.09 4.27
N LEU A 442 5.25 22.19 5.27
CA LEU A 442 5.47 20.77 5.08
C LEU A 442 4.13 20.03 5.12
N PHE A 443 3.84 19.32 4.03
CA PHE A 443 2.62 18.54 3.87
C PHE A 443 2.95 17.06 3.67
N PHE A 444 2.27 16.17 4.37
CA PHE A 444 2.36 14.73 4.19
C PHE A 444 1.23 14.22 3.29
N LEU A 445 1.59 13.42 2.30
CA LEU A 445 0.66 12.66 1.48
C LEU A 445 0.71 11.20 1.91
N LEU A 446 -0.45 10.66 2.29
CA LEU A 446 -0.58 9.40 3.03
C LEU A 446 0.18 9.44 4.38
N GLY A 447 0.09 10.57 5.08
CA GLY A 447 0.71 10.79 6.39
C GLY A 447 0.02 10.03 7.55
N PRO A 448 0.39 10.33 8.80
CA PRO A 448 -0.14 9.63 9.98
C PRO A 448 -1.67 9.54 9.99
N ASN A 449 -2.19 8.39 10.44
CA ASN A 449 -3.62 8.13 10.63
C ASN A 449 -4.47 8.11 9.35
N THR A 450 -3.84 8.03 8.16
CA THR A 450 -4.55 7.95 6.86
C THR A 450 -4.47 6.60 6.16
N GLY A 451 -3.73 5.64 6.74
CA GLY A 451 -3.64 4.28 6.20
C GLY A 451 -4.97 3.52 6.32
N LEU A 452 -5.60 3.20 5.19
CA LEU A 452 -6.87 2.48 5.16
C LEU A 452 -6.65 0.96 5.13
N GLY A 453 -7.31 0.24 6.04
CA GLY A 453 -7.33 -1.23 6.07
C GLY A 453 -8.43 -1.87 5.22
N HIS A 454 -9.48 -1.11 4.92
CA HIS A 454 -10.71 -1.60 4.27
C HIS A 454 -10.91 -1.09 2.84
N ASN A 455 -10.32 0.05 2.49
CA ASN A 455 -10.54 0.73 1.21
C ASN A 455 -9.21 1.18 0.55
N SER A 456 -9.29 1.84 -0.60
CA SER A 456 -8.15 2.33 -1.38
C SER A 456 -7.51 3.56 -0.74
N VAL A 457 -6.21 3.49 -0.48
CA VAL A 457 -5.42 4.64 0.00
C VAL A 457 -5.41 5.81 -0.99
N LEU A 458 -5.71 5.58 -2.27
CA LEU A 458 -5.82 6.65 -3.28
C LEU A 458 -6.94 7.65 -2.94
N VAL A 459 -7.99 7.22 -2.25
CA VAL A 459 -9.05 8.12 -1.77
C VAL A 459 -8.49 9.15 -0.80
N MET A 460 -7.63 8.71 0.14
CA MET A 460 -6.97 9.61 1.09
C MET A 460 -5.94 10.49 0.39
N ILE A 461 -5.15 9.93 -0.52
CA ILE A 461 -4.16 10.67 -1.29
C ILE A 461 -4.82 11.81 -2.06
N GLU A 462 -5.88 11.54 -2.83
CA GLU A 462 -6.58 12.57 -3.61
C GLU A 462 -7.22 13.62 -2.69
N ALA A 463 -7.87 13.22 -1.59
CA ALA A 463 -8.42 14.17 -0.62
C ALA A 463 -7.35 15.09 -0.02
N GLN A 464 -6.16 14.55 0.28
CA GLN A 464 -5.03 15.33 0.77
C GLN A 464 -4.43 16.23 -0.31
N ILE A 465 -4.33 15.77 -1.56
CA ILE A 465 -3.93 16.62 -2.70
C ILE A 465 -4.88 17.81 -2.85
N HIS A 466 -6.19 17.59 -2.76
CA HIS A 466 -7.18 18.67 -2.81
C HIS A 466 -7.03 19.65 -1.64
N TYR A 467 -6.85 19.14 -0.42
CA TYR A 467 -6.60 19.98 0.76
C TYR A 467 -5.34 20.83 0.62
N ILE A 468 -4.24 20.24 0.13
CA ILE A 468 -2.99 20.96 -0.10
C ILE A 468 -3.16 22.01 -1.20
N ALA A 469 -3.83 21.67 -2.30
CA ALA A 469 -4.12 22.61 -3.39
C ALA A 469 -4.93 23.83 -2.91
N GLU A 470 -5.94 23.62 -2.07
CA GLU A 470 -6.71 24.72 -1.48
C GLU A 470 -5.86 25.58 -0.55
N ALA A 471 -4.99 24.97 0.26
CA ALA A 471 -4.06 25.71 1.11
C ALA A 471 -3.09 26.56 0.28
N LEU A 472 -2.49 25.99 -0.78
CA LEU A 472 -1.55 26.70 -1.66
C LEU A 472 -2.21 27.85 -2.42
N LEU A 473 -3.48 27.72 -2.80
CA LEU A 473 -4.22 28.79 -3.47
C LEU A 473 -4.65 29.93 -2.53
N TYR A 474 -4.72 29.64 -1.23
CA TYR A 474 -5.06 30.62 -0.20
C TYR A 474 -3.85 31.45 0.23
N MET A 475 -2.68 30.81 0.33
CA MET A 475 -1.39 31.44 0.64
C MET A 475 -0.84 32.18 -0.58
#